data_AF-A0A4Q2DI59-F1
#
_entry.id   AF-A0A4Q2DI59-F1
#
_cell.length_a   1.000
_cell.length_b   1.000
_cell.length_c   1.000
_cell.angle_alpha   90.00
_cell.angle_beta   90.00
_cell.angle_gamma   90.00
#
_symmetry.space_group_name_H-M   'P 1'
#
loop_
_entity.id
_entity.type
_entity.pdbx_description
1 polymer ?
#
loop_
_entity_poly.entity_id
_entity_poly.type
_entity_poly.pdbx_seq_one_letter_code
_entity_poly.pdbx_strand_id
1 'polypeptide(L)'
;MPFHHYLPRFVLRGFIQEDTASPEPSVQKTKEQRQRGARKPRKNGQSDSETVLAFNMRSRLIESVPIATAFGVMNFYQDVSNQEDLERLSELEGEAARVIRELHIAAGRQSSNQTFTLPRSDLQLLRKFIFLMHYRSSAPERTYYQENHPRNALIRHWIRHLKITKGYTTNKEIWLDGLRYYLSTKHSDIINHAKQCSNYGPIDLIGETNVDIPSHQWHALAYESFNDNNYLGIWKSHEDSEFVLGNNCYGVWEGTLAGSPILYRIYVISPQITMVLKLNMSKAFPSELEDSTLSDHPLGFPQTVYHRGPGALGNILASSKDQIEALQRHLKSPNSNNDQFTFRINKLTVNQTYLVNQVVLENLDIDGLLVFASRHALLYTAQRYDSPEWPFLKQNRGAIAELVKFLKSGTSGSLTSSISQPGASTPRLGSTPNPALVRRFRARLGFEPSTRDEETTKKGSEEVKDGEFLGGETEKLVGHESVTDDLQLLQREARARSREPSFEGPLCCVLCTPLLFLCAALYIVLALSLSRRR
;
A
#
# COMPACT_ATOMS: atom_id res chain seq x y z
N MET A 1 -3.32 28.65 6.45
CA MET A 1 -2.57 27.59 5.75
C MET A 1 -3.55 26.48 5.37
N PRO A 2 -3.60 26.04 4.10
CA PRO A 2 -4.56 25.04 3.64
C PRO A 2 -4.30 23.67 4.28
N PHE A 3 -5.37 23.02 4.73
CA PHE A 3 -5.36 21.67 5.30
C PHE A 3 -5.80 20.67 4.23
N HIS A 4 -5.00 19.62 3.98
CA HIS A 4 -5.27 18.64 2.94
C HIS A 4 -5.39 17.24 3.53
N HIS A 5 -6.46 16.53 3.19
CA HIS A 5 -6.63 15.15 3.62
C HIS A 5 -5.87 14.20 2.69
N TYR A 6 -5.09 13.30 3.27
CA TYR A 6 -4.54 12.16 2.51
C TYR A 6 -5.53 10.99 2.50
N LEU A 7 -6.44 10.91 3.48
CA LEU A 7 -7.57 9.99 3.47
C LEU A 7 -8.88 10.73 3.13
N PRO A 8 -9.62 10.35 2.09
CA PRO A 8 -10.82 11.06 1.69
C PRO A 8 -11.88 11.10 2.80
N ARG A 9 -12.47 12.28 3.02
CA ARG A 9 -13.46 12.50 4.09
C ARG A 9 -14.67 11.57 4.00
N PHE A 10 -15.05 11.15 2.79
CA PHE A 10 -16.19 10.25 2.63
C PHE A 10 -15.93 8.85 3.20
N VAL A 11 -14.66 8.40 3.30
CA VAL A 11 -14.28 7.16 3.99
C VAL A 11 -14.52 7.32 5.49
N LEU A 12 -14.04 8.42 6.08
CA LEU A 12 -14.24 8.73 7.49
C LEU A 12 -15.71 8.86 7.88
N ARG A 13 -16.54 9.41 7.00
CA ARG A 13 -18.00 9.47 7.22
C ARG A 13 -18.64 8.10 7.35
N GLY A 14 -18.05 7.05 6.79
CA GLY A 14 -18.49 5.67 6.98
C GLY A 14 -18.34 5.18 8.43
N PHE A 15 -17.54 5.87 9.26
CA PHE A 15 -17.29 5.53 10.67
C PHE A 15 -18.04 6.42 11.67
N ILE A 16 -18.89 7.34 11.20
CA ILE A 16 -19.76 8.10 12.10
C ILE A 16 -20.77 7.13 12.72
N GLN A 17 -20.91 7.18 14.05
CA GLN A 17 -21.86 6.33 14.78
C GLN A 17 -23.30 6.55 14.30
N GLU A 18 -24.03 5.47 14.06
CA GLU A 18 -25.46 5.55 13.71
C GLU A 18 -26.30 6.15 14.85
N ASP A 19 -25.89 5.98 16.11
CA ASP A 19 -26.61 6.53 17.28
C ASP A 19 -26.59 8.07 17.37
N THR A 20 -25.66 8.76 16.68
CA THR A 20 -25.68 10.23 16.55
C THR A 20 -26.42 10.70 15.31
N ALA A 21 -26.82 9.79 14.40
CA ALA A 21 -27.76 10.07 13.33
C ALA A 21 -29.18 9.98 13.92
N SER A 22 -29.73 11.14 14.32
CA SER A 22 -31.11 11.30 14.77
C SER A 22 -32.09 10.41 13.97
N PRO A 23 -33.04 9.70 14.60
CA PRO A 23 -33.91 8.69 13.99
C PRO A 23 -35.02 9.28 13.09
N GLU A 24 -34.75 10.40 12.41
CA GLU A 24 -35.63 10.84 11.34
C GLU A 24 -35.27 10.11 10.04
N PRO A 25 -36.24 9.53 9.33
CA PRO A 25 -36.00 8.92 8.04
C PRO A 25 -35.35 9.98 7.14
N SER A 26 -34.14 9.69 6.67
CA SER A 26 -33.41 10.58 5.78
C SER A 26 -34.15 10.71 4.45
N VAL A 27 -35.11 11.63 4.42
CA VAL A 27 -35.70 12.15 3.19
C VAL A 27 -34.52 12.52 2.31
N GLN A 28 -34.42 11.93 1.12
CA GLN A 28 -33.39 12.22 0.14
C GLN A 28 -33.40 13.73 -0.16
N LYS A 29 -32.57 14.49 0.58
CA LYS A 29 -32.45 15.94 0.39
C LYS A 29 -31.95 16.16 -1.03
N THR A 30 -32.72 16.88 -1.82
CA THR A 30 -32.35 17.27 -3.19
C THR A 30 -31.01 18.02 -3.18
N LYS A 31 -30.30 18.00 -4.32
CA LYS A 31 -28.99 18.67 -4.51
C LYS A 31 -29.02 20.13 -4.02
N GLU A 32 -30.15 20.82 -4.21
CA GLU A 32 -30.39 22.18 -3.74
C GLU A 32 -30.56 22.30 -2.22
N GLN A 33 -31.23 21.36 -1.55
CA GLN A 33 -31.32 21.32 -0.09
C GLN A 33 -29.97 21.02 0.56
N ARG A 34 -29.14 20.14 -0.03
CA ARG A 34 -27.75 19.92 0.42
C ARG A 34 -26.89 21.17 0.25
N GLN A 35 -27.01 21.88 -0.87
CA GLN A 35 -26.29 23.15 -1.07
C GLN A 35 -26.77 24.27 -0.14
N ARG A 36 -28.09 24.37 0.14
CA ARG A 36 -28.63 25.34 1.10
C ARG A 36 -28.25 24.99 2.54
N GLY A 37 -28.21 23.70 2.88
CA GLY A 37 -27.74 23.18 4.18
C GLY A 37 -26.25 23.44 4.40
N ALA A 38 -25.41 23.23 3.39
CA ALA A 38 -23.96 23.52 3.45
C ALA A 38 -23.64 25.03 3.47
N ARG A 39 -24.54 25.88 2.96
CA ARG A 39 -24.39 27.35 3.01
C ARG A 39 -24.81 27.97 4.36
N LYS A 40 -25.69 27.32 5.13
CA LYS A 40 -26.16 27.84 6.44
C LYS A 40 -25.09 27.86 7.55
N PRO A 41 -24.21 26.87 7.75
CA PRO A 41 -23.20 26.92 8.83
C PRO A 41 -22.08 27.94 8.55
N ARG A 42 -21.85 28.31 7.27
CA ARG A 42 -20.85 29.31 6.90
C ARG A 42 -21.18 30.73 7.35
N LYS A 43 -22.44 31.05 7.68
CA LYS A 43 -22.83 32.39 8.16
C LYS A 43 -22.52 32.64 9.65
N ASN A 44 -22.30 31.60 10.45
CA ASN A 44 -22.09 31.72 11.90
C ASN A 44 -20.72 31.21 12.40
N GLY A 45 -19.77 30.91 11.51
CA GLY A 45 -18.43 30.45 11.92
C GLY A 45 -18.41 29.07 12.60
N GLN A 46 -19.49 28.30 12.51
CA GLN A 46 -19.57 26.96 13.09
C GLN A 46 -18.86 25.96 12.17
N SER A 47 -17.71 25.46 12.61
CA SER A 47 -16.93 24.41 11.95
C SER A 47 -17.76 23.15 11.69
N ASP A 48 -17.43 22.40 10.63
CA ASP A 48 -18.00 21.09 10.32
C ASP A 48 -18.13 20.24 11.60
N SER A 49 -19.36 19.97 12.02
CA SER A 49 -19.70 19.28 13.28
C SER A 49 -19.53 17.76 13.21
N GLU A 50 -19.08 17.22 12.07
CA GLU A 50 -18.92 15.77 11.90
C GLU A 50 -17.65 15.29 12.61
N THR A 51 -17.82 14.43 13.61
CA THR A 51 -16.73 13.80 14.34
C THR A 51 -16.79 12.28 14.23
N VAL A 52 -15.63 11.63 14.38
CA VAL A 52 -15.49 10.17 14.47
C VAL A 52 -14.86 9.81 15.81
N LEU A 53 -15.16 8.62 16.32
CA LEU A 53 -14.44 8.09 17.47
C LEU A 53 -13.10 7.52 17.00
N ALA A 54 -12.03 7.89 17.70
CA ALA A 54 -10.72 7.34 17.48
C ALA A 54 -10.01 7.07 18.80
N PHE A 55 -9.26 5.99 18.87
CA PHE A 55 -8.26 5.79 19.90
C PHE A 55 -6.94 6.40 19.44
N ASN A 56 -6.43 7.35 20.22
CA ASN A 56 -5.18 8.03 19.93
C ASN A 56 -4.03 7.26 20.57
N MET A 57 -3.12 6.75 19.75
CA MET A 57 -2.01 5.91 20.23
C MET A 57 -1.09 6.70 21.16
N ARG A 58 -0.88 8.00 20.96
CA ARG A 58 0.00 8.79 21.84
C ARG A 58 -0.65 9.10 23.19
N SER A 59 -1.87 9.63 23.20
CA SER A 59 -2.55 10.01 24.44
C SER A 59 -3.12 8.81 25.21
N ARG A 60 -3.30 7.67 24.52
CA ARG A 60 -3.95 6.46 25.03
C ARG A 60 -5.41 6.72 25.45
N LEU A 61 -6.07 7.66 24.79
CA LEU A 61 -7.47 8.03 25.05
C LEU A 61 -8.35 7.77 23.83
N ILE A 62 -9.64 7.51 24.10
CA ILE A 62 -10.67 7.55 23.07
C ILE A 62 -11.18 8.99 22.98
N GLU A 63 -11.03 9.58 21.79
CA GLU A 63 -11.33 10.97 21.51
C GLU A 63 -12.38 11.05 20.39
N SER A 64 -13.21 12.10 20.43
CA SER A 64 -14.07 12.46 19.32
C SER A 64 -13.31 13.44 18.43
N VAL A 65 -12.80 12.97 17.29
CA VAL A 65 -11.93 13.75 16.41
C VAL A 65 -12.75 14.34 15.26
N PRO A 66 -12.64 15.66 14.97
CA PRO A 66 -13.31 16.26 13.82
C PRO A 66 -12.80 15.67 12.50
N ILE A 67 -13.72 15.26 11.61
CA ILE A 67 -13.36 14.76 10.28
C ILE A 67 -12.56 15.80 9.50
N ALA A 68 -12.86 17.09 9.70
CA ALA A 68 -12.17 18.18 9.02
C ALA A 68 -10.67 18.30 9.37
N THR A 69 -10.24 17.70 10.48
CA THR A 69 -8.85 17.75 10.96
C THR A 69 -8.20 16.38 11.10
N ALA A 70 -8.96 15.29 10.95
CA ALA A 70 -8.44 13.93 10.97
C ALA A 70 -7.74 13.57 9.64
N PHE A 71 -6.64 12.82 9.73
CA PHE A 71 -5.89 12.28 8.57
C PHE A 71 -5.60 13.31 7.47
N GLY A 72 -5.18 14.50 7.89
CA GLY A 72 -4.71 15.53 6.97
C GLY A 72 -3.44 16.20 7.44
N VAL A 73 -2.78 16.83 6.48
CA VAL A 73 -1.49 17.48 6.63
C VAL A 73 -1.65 18.92 6.18
N MET A 74 -1.18 19.83 7.02
CA MET A 74 -1.10 21.24 6.66
C MET A 74 -0.10 21.38 5.52
N ASN A 75 -0.45 22.18 4.50
CA ASN A 75 0.49 22.54 3.44
C ASN A 75 1.02 21.35 2.62
N PHE A 76 0.30 20.23 2.59
CA PHE A 76 0.73 19.03 1.86
C PHE A 76 1.11 19.35 0.40
N TYR A 77 0.31 20.18 -0.27
CA TYR A 77 0.54 20.66 -1.64
C TYR A 77 1.03 22.11 -1.71
N GLN A 78 1.74 22.65 -0.71
CA GLN A 78 2.05 24.09 -0.63
C GLN A 78 2.88 24.65 -1.82
N ASP A 79 3.65 23.80 -2.51
CA ASP A 79 4.37 24.17 -3.74
C ASP A 79 3.48 24.04 -5.00
N VAL A 80 2.25 23.57 -4.83
CA VAL A 80 1.17 23.54 -5.82
C VAL A 80 0.27 24.74 -5.54
N SER A 81 0.71 25.92 -5.97
CA SER A 81 -0.19 27.07 -6.10
C SER A 81 -1.30 26.86 -7.15
N ASN A 82 -1.38 25.67 -7.77
CA ASN A 82 -2.32 25.36 -8.83
C ASN A 82 -3.64 24.80 -8.27
N GLN A 83 -4.61 25.68 -8.09
CA GLN A 83 -6.00 25.39 -7.72
C GLN A 83 -6.62 24.25 -8.57
N GLU A 84 -6.18 24.12 -9.83
CA GLU A 84 -6.65 23.10 -10.77
C GLU A 84 -6.36 21.66 -10.31
N ASP A 85 -5.19 21.39 -9.69
CA ASP A 85 -4.84 20.05 -9.24
C ASP A 85 -5.72 19.60 -8.06
N LEU A 86 -6.07 20.53 -7.18
CA LEU A 86 -6.99 20.29 -6.06
C LEU A 86 -8.43 20.03 -6.55
N GLU A 87 -8.85 20.75 -7.59
CA GLU A 87 -10.17 20.56 -8.21
C GLU A 87 -10.28 19.18 -8.86
N ARG A 88 -9.29 18.80 -9.69
CA ARG A 88 -9.23 17.46 -10.30
C ARG A 88 -9.19 16.34 -9.27
N LEU A 89 -8.49 16.57 -8.16
CA LEU A 89 -8.47 15.64 -7.06
C LEU A 89 -9.85 15.48 -6.42
N SER A 90 -10.53 16.59 -6.12
CA SER A 90 -11.88 16.58 -5.57
C SER A 90 -12.89 15.93 -6.51
N GLU A 91 -12.74 16.10 -7.83
CA GLU A 91 -13.57 15.46 -8.84
C GLU A 91 -13.39 13.94 -8.80
N LEU A 92 -12.15 13.46 -8.84
CA LEU A 92 -11.84 12.03 -8.74
C LEU A 92 -12.40 11.41 -7.46
N GLU A 93 -12.25 12.09 -6.32
CA GLU A 93 -12.83 11.64 -5.05
C GLU A 93 -14.36 11.61 -5.08
N GLY A 94 -14.99 12.62 -5.70
CA GLY A 94 -16.44 12.68 -5.86
C GLY A 94 -16.99 11.53 -6.71
N GLU A 95 -16.32 11.22 -7.81
CA GLU A 95 -16.66 10.11 -8.69
C GLU A 95 -16.40 8.75 -8.03
N ALA A 96 -15.25 8.57 -7.37
CA ALA A 96 -14.95 7.34 -6.64
C ALA A 96 -15.94 7.11 -5.49
N ALA A 97 -16.32 8.17 -4.77
CA ALA A 97 -17.35 8.10 -3.74
C ALA A 97 -18.71 7.68 -4.31
N ARG A 98 -19.04 8.03 -5.57
CA ARG A 98 -20.24 7.51 -6.24
C ARG A 98 -20.16 6.00 -6.40
N VAL A 99 -19.07 5.49 -6.96
CA VAL A 99 -18.87 4.04 -7.15
C VAL A 99 -18.91 3.28 -5.82
N ILE A 100 -18.26 3.81 -4.78
CA ILE A 100 -18.24 3.22 -3.45
C ILE A 100 -19.64 3.22 -2.79
N ARG A 101 -20.46 4.26 -3.01
CA ARG A 101 -21.86 4.25 -2.56
C ARG A 101 -22.66 3.13 -3.22
N GLU A 102 -22.51 2.92 -4.52
CA GLU A 102 -23.15 1.79 -5.21
C GLU A 102 -22.68 0.44 -4.66
N LEU A 103 -21.40 0.32 -4.29
CA LEU A 103 -20.88 -0.85 -3.59
C LEU A 103 -21.58 -1.08 -2.25
N HIS A 104 -21.73 -0.03 -1.43
CA HIS A 104 -22.48 -0.13 -0.17
C HIS A 104 -23.93 -0.57 -0.38
N ILE A 105 -24.62 -0.02 -1.40
CA ILE A 105 -25.97 -0.42 -1.74
C ILE A 105 -26.02 -1.91 -2.13
N ALA A 106 -25.07 -2.37 -2.95
CA ALA A 106 -24.97 -3.78 -3.34
C ALA A 106 -24.71 -4.69 -2.13
N ALA A 107 -23.82 -4.27 -1.22
CA ALA A 107 -23.48 -4.98 0.02
C ALA A 107 -24.62 -4.98 1.05
N GLY A 108 -25.57 -4.05 0.98
CA GLY A 108 -26.73 -3.97 1.86
C GLY A 108 -27.90 -4.90 1.47
N ARG A 109 -27.88 -5.48 0.26
CA ARG A 109 -28.98 -6.34 -0.23
C ARG A 109 -29.02 -7.66 0.56
N GLN A 110 -30.19 -8.06 1.04
CA GLN A 110 -30.38 -9.35 1.71
C GLN A 110 -30.36 -10.50 0.69
N SER A 111 -29.17 -10.92 0.26
CA SER A 111 -28.95 -12.06 -0.62
C SER A 111 -27.71 -12.82 -0.17
N SER A 112 -27.73 -14.15 -0.25
CA SER A 112 -26.59 -15.00 0.08
C SER A 112 -25.45 -14.92 -0.94
N ASN A 113 -25.73 -14.43 -2.16
CA ASN A 113 -24.74 -14.26 -3.23
C ASN A 113 -24.66 -12.79 -3.66
N GLN A 114 -24.12 -11.95 -2.77
CA GLN A 114 -23.94 -10.53 -3.05
C GLN A 114 -22.86 -10.32 -4.10
N THR A 115 -23.21 -9.60 -5.17
CA THR A 115 -22.30 -9.25 -6.26
C THR A 115 -22.34 -7.77 -6.55
N PHE A 116 -21.21 -7.22 -6.98
CA PHE A 116 -21.07 -5.83 -7.40
C PHE A 116 -20.57 -5.78 -8.84
N THR A 117 -21.37 -5.22 -9.74
CA THR A 117 -21.03 -5.14 -11.18
C THR A 117 -20.64 -3.73 -11.54
N LEU A 118 -19.50 -3.57 -12.22
CA LEU A 118 -18.98 -2.29 -12.68
C LEU A 118 -18.74 -2.30 -14.18
N PRO A 119 -19.06 -1.22 -14.91
CA PRO A 119 -18.49 -1.01 -16.24
C PRO A 119 -16.97 -0.78 -16.14
N ARG A 120 -16.26 -1.02 -17.25
CA ARG A 120 -14.80 -0.79 -17.34
C ARG A 120 -14.40 0.61 -16.88
N SER A 121 -15.15 1.64 -17.28
CA SER A 121 -14.87 3.03 -16.90
C SER A 121 -14.83 3.23 -15.39
N ASP A 122 -15.80 2.67 -14.65
CA ASP A 122 -15.88 2.81 -13.20
C ASP A 122 -14.78 1.97 -12.51
N LEU A 123 -14.41 0.82 -13.06
CA LEU A 123 -13.27 0.04 -12.56
C LEU A 123 -11.94 0.78 -12.76
N GLN A 124 -11.73 1.40 -13.93
CA GLN A 124 -10.53 2.19 -14.23
C GLN A 124 -10.44 3.44 -13.34
N LEU A 125 -11.57 4.11 -13.12
CA LEU A 125 -11.69 5.21 -12.17
C LEU A 125 -11.30 4.76 -10.76
N LEU A 126 -11.86 3.64 -10.29
CA LEU A 126 -11.60 3.11 -8.96
C LEU A 126 -10.12 2.72 -8.78
N ARG A 127 -9.52 2.09 -9.80
CA ARG A 127 -8.09 1.78 -9.86
C ARG A 127 -7.22 3.02 -9.74
N LYS A 128 -7.54 4.06 -10.53
CA LYS A 128 -6.85 5.36 -10.47
C LYS A 128 -6.99 6.02 -9.10
N PHE A 129 -8.18 6.00 -8.52
CA PHE A 129 -8.44 6.49 -7.17
C PHE A 129 -7.62 5.74 -6.11
N ILE A 130 -7.65 4.40 -6.10
CA ILE A 130 -6.89 3.58 -5.13
C ILE A 130 -5.39 3.86 -5.25
N PHE A 131 -4.85 3.87 -6.47
CA PHE A 131 -3.45 4.20 -6.71
C PHE A 131 -3.11 5.59 -6.16
N LEU A 132 -3.93 6.60 -6.45
CA LEU A 132 -3.67 7.96 -6.02
C LEU A 132 -3.78 8.16 -4.50
N MET A 133 -4.62 7.39 -3.82
CA MET A 133 -4.64 7.39 -2.35
C MET A 133 -3.37 6.76 -1.78
N HIS A 134 -2.89 5.67 -2.40
CA HIS A 134 -1.62 5.07 -2.01
C HIS A 134 -0.47 6.06 -2.24
N TYR A 135 -0.40 6.65 -3.44
CA TYR A 135 0.65 7.58 -3.85
C TYR A 135 0.71 8.85 -2.99
N ARG A 136 -0.42 9.30 -2.44
CA ARG A 136 -0.50 10.50 -1.59
C ARG A 136 -0.34 10.25 -0.09
N SER A 137 -0.16 9.00 0.33
CA SER A 137 0.11 8.74 1.74
C SER A 137 1.42 9.44 2.16
N SER A 138 1.55 9.77 3.45
CA SER A 138 2.70 10.53 3.97
C SER A 138 4.06 9.83 3.81
N ALA A 139 4.02 8.51 3.62
CA ALA A 139 5.17 7.64 3.42
C ALA A 139 5.83 7.88 2.02
N PRO A 140 5.12 7.65 0.89
CA PRO A 140 5.63 7.94 -0.45
C PRO A 140 6.13 9.36 -0.68
N GLU A 141 5.53 10.40 -0.10
CA GLU A 141 6.05 11.77 -0.23
C GLU A 141 7.54 11.85 0.18
N ARG A 142 7.92 11.10 1.22
CA ARG A 142 9.25 11.17 1.84
C ARG A 142 10.27 10.26 1.18
N THR A 143 9.86 9.03 0.85
CA THR A 143 10.80 7.95 0.50
C THR A 143 10.81 7.60 -0.99
N TYR A 144 9.74 7.89 -1.73
CA TYR A 144 9.50 7.31 -3.06
C TYR A 144 10.52 7.77 -4.12
N TYR A 145 11.01 9.01 -4.02
CA TYR A 145 12.08 9.54 -4.89
C TYR A 145 13.32 9.93 -4.09
N GLN A 146 13.49 9.36 -2.89
CA GLN A 146 14.71 9.57 -2.11
C GLN A 146 15.85 8.77 -2.72
N GLU A 147 16.82 9.48 -3.28
CA GLU A 147 17.97 8.93 -4.00
C GLU A 147 18.78 7.88 -3.19
N ASN A 148 18.94 8.13 -1.89
CA ASN A 148 19.72 7.27 -1.00
C ASN A 148 18.88 6.15 -0.36
N HIS A 149 17.59 6.07 -0.66
CA HIS A 149 16.75 5.01 -0.13
C HIS A 149 17.17 3.67 -0.76
N PRO A 150 17.43 2.60 0.01
CA PRO A 150 17.91 1.32 -0.53
C PRO A 150 17.04 0.77 -1.66
N ARG A 151 15.71 0.96 -1.56
CA ARG A 151 14.76 0.49 -2.57
C ARG A 151 14.73 1.29 -3.88
N ASN A 152 15.36 2.48 -3.89
CA ASN A 152 15.51 3.30 -5.09
C ASN A 152 16.88 3.13 -5.74
N ALA A 153 17.67 2.12 -5.32
CA ALA A 153 19.00 1.88 -5.87
C ALA A 153 19.00 1.82 -7.40
N LEU A 154 18.08 1.07 -8.00
CA LEU A 154 17.99 0.92 -9.46
C LEU A 154 17.60 2.22 -10.18
N ILE A 155 16.79 3.09 -9.56
CA ILE A 155 16.33 4.34 -10.19
C ILE A 155 17.13 5.57 -9.73
N ARG A 156 18.19 5.37 -8.94
CA ARG A 156 18.96 6.45 -8.33
C ARG A 156 19.53 7.41 -9.37
N HIS A 157 20.12 6.86 -10.42
CA HIS A 157 20.72 7.63 -11.50
C HIS A 157 19.67 8.43 -12.27
N TRP A 158 18.51 7.81 -12.54
CA TRP A 158 17.38 8.49 -13.15
C TRP A 158 16.84 9.63 -12.28
N ILE A 159 16.65 9.43 -10.97
CA ILE A 159 16.21 10.49 -10.04
C ILE A 159 17.17 11.69 -10.10
N ARG A 160 18.49 11.43 -10.05
CA ARG A 160 19.51 12.47 -10.10
C ARG A 160 19.48 13.21 -11.45
N HIS A 161 19.40 12.49 -12.54
CA HIS A 161 19.31 13.06 -13.89
C HIS A 161 18.04 13.93 -14.03
N LEU A 162 16.89 13.45 -13.53
CA LEU A 162 15.64 14.21 -13.57
C LEU A 162 15.73 15.51 -12.77
N LYS A 163 16.36 15.48 -11.58
CA LYS A 163 16.59 16.71 -10.79
C LYS A 163 17.39 17.74 -11.57
N ILE A 164 18.47 17.32 -12.22
CA ILE A 164 19.33 18.21 -13.01
C ILE A 164 18.56 18.77 -14.20
N THR A 165 17.89 17.92 -14.98
CA THR A 165 17.23 18.32 -16.23
C THR A 165 15.98 19.17 -16.03
N LYS A 166 15.22 18.94 -14.97
CA LYS A 166 14.02 19.72 -14.63
C LYS A 166 14.30 20.88 -13.66
N GLY A 167 15.52 20.96 -13.11
CA GLY A 167 15.87 21.93 -12.09
C GLY A 167 15.19 21.68 -10.74
N TYR A 168 14.80 20.43 -10.44
CA TYR A 168 14.20 20.09 -9.14
C TYR A 168 15.27 20.07 -8.05
N THR A 169 14.96 20.71 -6.92
CA THR A 169 15.82 20.81 -5.75
C THR A 169 15.49 19.78 -4.67
N THR A 170 14.25 19.27 -4.67
CA THR A 170 13.72 18.35 -3.66
C THR A 170 13.09 17.10 -4.29
N ASN A 171 13.02 16.00 -3.52
CA ASN A 171 12.29 14.79 -3.94
C ASN A 171 10.78 15.04 -4.06
N LYS A 172 10.28 16.00 -3.27
CA LYS A 172 8.87 16.40 -3.25
C LYS A 172 8.42 16.96 -4.60
N GLU A 173 9.27 17.71 -5.29
CA GLU A 173 8.94 18.23 -6.64
C GLU A 173 8.74 17.12 -7.67
N ILE A 174 9.55 16.04 -7.63
CA ILE A 174 9.34 14.86 -8.49
C ILE A 174 8.03 14.15 -8.15
N TRP A 175 7.72 14.03 -6.86
CA TRP A 175 6.46 13.45 -6.41
C TRP A 175 5.25 14.30 -6.86
N LEU A 176 5.36 15.63 -6.82
CA LEU A 176 4.34 16.55 -7.33
C LEU A 176 4.20 16.47 -8.86
N ASP A 177 5.29 16.33 -9.61
CA ASP A 177 5.28 16.09 -11.07
C ASP A 177 4.47 14.82 -11.40
N GLY A 178 4.74 13.74 -10.67
CA GLY A 178 3.98 12.49 -10.80
C GLY A 178 2.50 12.67 -10.46
N LEU A 179 2.18 13.32 -9.35
CA LEU A 179 0.79 13.59 -8.95
C LEU A 179 0.02 14.35 -10.04
N ARG A 180 0.62 15.41 -10.59
CA ARG A 180 0.04 16.20 -11.70
C ARG A 180 -0.18 15.34 -12.93
N TYR A 181 0.81 14.54 -13.31
CA TYR A 181 0.70 13.62 -14.43
C TYR A 181 -0.47 12.65 -14.24
N TYR A 182 -0.57 12.01 -13.07
CA TYR A 182 -1.65 11.07 -12.80
C TYR A 182 -3.02 11.76 -12.81
N LEU A 183 -3.17 12.94 -12.21
CA LEU A 183 -4.45 13.64 -12.20
C LEU A 183 -4.89 14.06 -13.61
N SER A 184 -3.97 14.63 -14.40
CA SER A 184 -4.24 15.15 -15.75
C SER A 184 -4.41 14.09 -16.85
N THR A 185 -3.84 12.90 -16.66
CA THR A 185 -3.80 11.87 -17.72
C THR A 185 -4.90 10.81 -17.51
N LYS A 186 -5.60 10.42 -18.58
CA LYS A 186 -6.62 9.35 -18.50
C LYS A 186 -5.96 8.00 -18.22
N HIS A 187 -6.69 7.10 -17.56
CA HIS A 187 -6.19 5.75 -17.25
C HIS A 187 -5.63 5.03 -18.49
N SER A 188 -6.38 5.02 -19.60
CA SER A 188 -5.95 4.40 -20.86
C SER A 188 -4.61 4.94 -21.38
N ASP A 189 -4.43 6.25 -21.27
CA ASP A 189 -3.26 6.95 -21.80
C ASP A 189 -2.03 6.67 -20.92
N ILE A 190 -2.21 6.60 -19.60
CA ILE A 190 -1.16 6.17 -18.67
C ILE A 190 -0.69 4.75 -19.03
N ILE A 191 -1.60 3.80 -19.23
CA ILE A 191 -1.23 2.44 -19.63
C ILE A 191 -0.54 2.41 -21.00
N ASN A 192 -0.93 3.28 -21.93
CA ASN A 192 -0.27 3.39 -23.23
C ASN A 192 1.15 3.96 -23.11
N HIS A 193 1.36 4.98 -22.27
CA HIS A 193 2.70 5.52 -22.00
C HIS A 193 3.61 4.46 -21.36
N ALA A 194 3.10 3.65 -20.43
CA ALA A 194 3.88 2.56 -19.82
C ALA A 194 4.35 1.52 -20.84
N LYS A 195 3.51 1.16 -21.82
CA LYS A 195 3.88 0.23 -22.90
C LYS A 195 4.99 0.77 -23.80
N GLN A 196 5.05 2.09 -23.99
CA GLN A 196 6.11 2.74 -24.78
C GLN A 196 7.47 2.66 -24.08
N CYS A 197 7.52 2.38 -22.76
CA CYS A 197 8.77 2.22 -22.04
C CYS A 197 9.57 0.98 -22.47
N SER A 198 8.92 -0.02 -23.08
CA SER A 198 9.62 -1.17 -23.66
C SER A 198 10.63 -0.77 -24.75
N ASN A 199 10.49 0.42 -25.34
CA ASN A 199 11.44 0.97 -26.30
C ASN A 199 12.79 1.36 -25.67
N TYR A 200 12.88 1.43 -24.34
CA TYR A 200 14.08 1.90 -23.62
C TYR A 200 14.92 0.76 -23.03
N GLY A 201 14.48 -0.50 -23.17
CA GLY A 201 15.20 -1.69 -22.73
C GLY A 201 14.37 -2.62 -21.83
N PRO A 202 14.96 -3.72 -21.34
CA PRO A 202 14.33 -4.62 -20.38
C PRO A 202 13.96 -3.89 -19.08
N ILE A 203 12.71 -4.02 -18.64
CA ILE A 203 12.12 -3.27 -17.50
C ILE A 203 13.01 -3.30 -16.25
N ASP A 204 13.65 -4.44 -15.99
CA ASP A 204 14.48 -4.69 -14.81
C ASP A 204 15.77 -3.86 -14.76
N LEU A 205 16.20 -3.30 -15.89
CA LEU A 205 17.45 -2.54 -16.02
C LEU A 205 17.22 -1.06 -16.34
N ILE A 206 15.99 -0.68 -16.65
CA ILE A 206 15.63 0.63 -17.20
C ILE A 206 16.21 1.80 -16.38
N GLY A 207 16.17 1.74 -15.05
CA GLY A 207 16.63 2.84 -14.18
C GLY A 207 18.14 3.01 -14.10
N GLU A 208 18.89 1.92 -14.31
CA GLU A 208 20.35 1.92 -14.28
C GLU A 208 20.95 2.16 -15.66
N THR A 209 20.31 1.62 -16.70
CA THR A 209 20.85 1.63 -18.08
C THR A 209 20.37 2.81 -18.91
N ASN A 210 19.25 3.44 -18.55
CA ASN A 210 18.66 4.49 -19.38
C ASN A 210 18.08 5.64 -18.54
N VAL A 211 18.93 6.65 -18.28
CA VAL A 211 18.54 7.84 -17.51
C VAL A 211 17.70 8.83 -18.31
N ASP A 212 17.64 8.69 -19.64
CA ASP A 212 16.97 9.64 -20.55
C ASP A 212 15.46 9.43 -20.66
N ILE A 213 14.90 8.56 -19.83
CA ILE A 213 13.48 8.25 -19.84
C ILE A 213 12.67 9.44 -19.35
N PRO A 214 11.72 9.95 -20.15
CA PRO A 214 10.83 11.02 -19.76
C PRO A 214 10.10 10.73 -18.44
N SER A 215 9.91 11.75 -17.60
CA SER A 215 9.29 11.56 -16.28
C SER A 215 7.90 10.91 -16.34
N HIS A 216 7.06 11.36 -17.28
CA HIS A 216 5.72 10.81 -17.48
C HIS A 216 5.72 9.30 -17.77
N GLN A 217 6.74 8.77 -18.45
CA GLN A 217 6.87 7.34 -18.74
C GLN A 217 7.24 6.54 -17.51
N TRP A 218 8.12 7.07 -16.65
CA TRP A 218 8.43 6.43 -15.37
C TRP A 218 7.25 6.43 -14.42
N HIS A 219 6.53 7.54 -14.34
CA HIS A 219 5.27 7.60 -13.60
C HIS A 219 4.26 6.60 -14.18
N ALA A 220 4.16 6.47 -15.50
CA ALA A 220 3.30 5.49 -16.15
C ALA A 220 3.64 4.04 -15.77
N LEU A 221 4.93 3.67 -15.76
CA LEU A 221 5.38 2.34 -15.34
C LEU A 221 5.03 2.05 -13.88
N ALA A 222 5.24 3.01 -12.98
CA ALA A 222 4.85 2.85 -11.58
C ALA A 222 3.33 2.64 -11.44
N TYR A 223 2.52 3.37 -12.21
CA TYR A 223 1.07 3.20 -12.21
C TYR A 223 0.61 1.85 -12.79
N GLU A 224 1.18 1.45 -13.92
CA GLU A 224 0.85 0.18 -14.58
C GLU A 224 1.24 -1.00 -13.70
N SER A 225 2.46 -0.99 -13.15
CA SER A 225 2.94 -2.00 -12.22
C SER A 225 2.04 -2.14 -10.98
N PHE A 226 1.46 -1.04 -10.48
CA PHE A 226 0.49 -1.11 -9.39
C PHE A 226 -0.82 -1.80 -9.82
N ASN A 227 -1.34 -1.44 -10.99
CA ASN A 227 -2.68 -1.83 -11.43
C ASN A 227 -2.74 -3.21 -12.09
N ASP A 228 -1.74 -3.56 -12.87
CA ASP A 228 -1.74 -4.77 -13.69
C ASP A 228 -1.12 -5.96 -12.96
N ASN A 229 -0.36 -5.73 -11.88
CA ASN A 229 0.12 -6.81 -11.02
C ASN A 229 -0.93 -7.28 -10.00
N ASN A 230 -2.05 -6.58 -9.84
CA ASN A 230 -3.04 -6.93 -8.83
C ASN A 230 -4.45 -7.11 -9.41
N TYR A 231 -5.24 -7.96 -8.78
CA TYR A 231 -6.68 -7.99 -8.98
C TYR A 231 -7.41 -7.48 -7.74
N LEU A 232 -8.53 -6.80 -8.01
CA LEU A 232 -9.40 -6.26 -6.97
C LEU A 232 -10.37 -7.34 -6.49
N GLY A 233 -10.54 -7.43 -5.18
CA GLY A 233 -11.64 -8.15 -4.56
C GLY A 233 -12.23 -7.35 -3.40
N ILE A 234 -13.34 -7.87 -2.87
CA ILE A 234 -14.19 -7.15 -1.92
C ILE A 234 -14.51 -8.07 -0.76
N TRP A 235 -14.25 -7.57 0.45
CA TRP A 235 -14.62 -8.20 1.70
C TRP A 235 -15.68 -7.39 2.42
N LYS A 236 -16.66 -8.09 2.98
CA LYS A 236 -17.65 -7.55 3.90
C LYS A 236 -17.39 -8.11 5.29
N SER A 237 -17.43 -7.27 6.33
CA SER A 237 -17.24 -7.72 7.71
C SER A 237 -18.33 -8.71 8.12
N HIS A 238 -18.06 -9.47 9.17
CA HIS A 238 -19.13 -10.17 9.89
C HIS A 238 -20.12 -9.16 10.49
N GLU A 239 -21.38 -9.55 10.71
CA GLU A 239 -22.42 -8.64 11.25
C GLU A 239 -22.14 -8.18 12.69
N ASP A 240 -21.57 -9.07 13.51
CA ASP A 240 -21.16 -8.78 14.89
C ASP A 240 -19.75 -8.17 14.99
N SER A 241 -19.15 -7.75 13.87
CA SER A 241 -17.80 -7.22 13.83
C SER A 241 -17.69 -6.06 12.85
N GLU A 242 -16.60 -5.33 12.92
CA GLU A 242 -16.32 -4.25 12.00
C GLU A 242 -14.86 -4.24 11.61
N PHE A 243 -14.56 -3.69 10.44
CA PHE A 243 -13.22 -3.27 10.10
C PHE A 243 -12.87 -1.98 10.82
N VAL A 244 -11.65 -1.90 11.34
CA VAL A 244 -11.10 -0.68 11.96
C VAL A 244 -10.16 0.02 11.00
N LEU A 245 -9.99 1.33 11.17
CA LEU A 245 -9.20 2.17 10.27
C LEU A 245 -8.06 2.85 11.04
N GLY A 246 -6.82 2.48 10.73
CA GLY A 246 -5.62 3.17 11.19
C GLY A 246 -5.14 4.27 10.24
N ASN A 247 -4.20 5.10 10.69
CA ASN A 247 -3.62 6.18 9.87
C ASN A 247 -2.84 5.70 8.64
N ASN A 248 -2.30 4.48 8.68
CA ASN A 248 -1.63 3.87 7.54
C ASN A 248 -2.53 2.91 6.74
N CYS A 249 -3.82 2.77 7.08
CA CYS A 249 -4.70 1.70 6.61
C CYS A 249 -5.23 1.82 5.18
N TYR A 250 -4.76 2.81 4.43
CA TYR A 250 -5.11 2.96 3.02
C TYR A 250 -4.00 2.39 2.13
N GLY A 251 -3.98 1.05 2.02
CA GLY A 251 -2.98 0.30 1.27
C GLY A 251 -1.94 -0.41 2.15
N VAL A 252 -2.34 -0.83 3.36
CA VAL A 252 -1.49 -1.67 4.22
C VAL A 252 -1.20 -2.96 3.49
N TRP A 253 0.06 -3.33 3.53
CA TRP A 253 0.53 -4.56 2.94
C TRP A 253 0.45 -5.72 3.94
N GLU A 254 0.13 -6.90 3.44
CA GLU A 254 0.25 -8.15 4.18
C GLU A 254 0.66 -9.29 3.24
N GLY A 255 1.47 -10.20 3.77
CA GLY A 255 1.74 -11.49 3.14
C GLY A 255 2.79 -11.48 2.04
N THR A 256 3.62 -12.51 2.00
CA THR A 256 4.67 -12.67 0.98
C THR A 256 4.29 -13.75 -0.03
N LEU A 257 4.77 -13.62 -1.27
CA LEU A 257 4.75 -14.68 -2.27
C LEU A 257 6.19 -15.03 -2.64
N ALA A 258 6.62 -16.26 -2.34
CA ALA A 258 8.00 -16.70 -2.54
C ALA A 258 9.04 -15.71 -1.93
N GLY A 259 8.73 -15.19 -0.74
CA GLY A 259 9.58 -14.22 -0.04
C GLY A 259 9.46 -12.76 -0.51
N SER A 260 8.70 -12.48 -1.59
CA SER A 260 8.44 -11.10 -2.03
C SER A 260 7.30 -10.47 -1.24
N PRO A 261 7.52 -9.28 -0.63
CA PRO A 261 6.56 -8.71 0.29
C PRO A 261 5.49 -7.87 -0.41
N ILE A 262 4.61 -8.49 -1.22
CA ILE A 262 3.53 -7.78 -1.97
C ILE A 262 2.28 -8.65 -2.23
N LEU A 263 1.91 -9.62 -1.38
CA LEU A 263 0.77 -10.51 -1.68
C LEU A 263 -0.59 -9.78 -1.61
N TYR A 264 -0.89 -9.08 -0.51
CA TYR A 264 -2.13 -8.34 -0.30
C TYR A 264 -1.89 -6.85 -0.06
N ARG A 265 -2.79 -6.00 -0.56
CA ARG A 265 -2.95 -4.60 -0.14
C ARG A 265 -4.38 -4.34 0.27
N ILE A 266 -4.55 -3.80 1.47
CA ILE A 266 -5.84 -3.67 2.15
C ILE A 266 -6.23 -2.20 2.19
N TYR A 267 -7.47 -1.92 1.78
CA TYR A 267 -8.07 -0.59 1.73
C TYR A 267 -9.40 -0.62 2.47
N VAL A 268 -9.37 -0.25 3.76
CA VAL A 268 -10.60 -0.17 4.57
C VAL A 268 -11.39 1.06 4.14
N ILE A 269 -12.62 0.85 3.66
CA ILE A 269 -13.48 1.91 3.11
C ILE A 269 -14.58 2.30 4.09
N SER A 270 -15.01 1.37 4.92
CA SER A 270 -16.00 1.57 5.98
C SER A 270 -15.88 0.45 7.01
N PRO A 271 -16.60 0.54 8.16
CA PRO A 271 -16.71 -0.53 9.13
C PRO A 271 -17.16 -1.88 8.53
N GLN A 272 -17.89 -1.84 7.41
CA GLN A 272 -18.46 -3.04 6.81
C GLN A 272 -17.74 -3.50 5.55
N ILE A 273 -16.98 -2.65 4.87
CA ILE A 273 -16.44 -2.93 3.54
C ILE A 273 -14.96 -2.62 3.47
N THR A 274 -14.21 -3.59 2.97
CA THR A 274 -12.80 -3.47 2.64
C THR A 274 -12.58 -3.88 1.18
N MET A 275 -11.83 -3.07 0.45
CA MET A 275 -11.30 -3.42 -0.87
C MET A 275 -9.91 -4.01 -0.70
N VAL A 276 -9.61 -5.06 -1.47
CA VAL A 276 -8.34 -5.77 -1.39
C VAL A 276 -7.74 -5.91 -2.78
N LEU A 277 -6.46 -5.58 -2.92
CA LEU A 277 -5.68 -5.92 -4.09
C LEU A 277 -4.83 -7.14 -3.75
N LYS A 278 -4.98 -8.25 -4.49
CA LYS A 278 -4.10 -9.42 -4.37
C LYS A 278 -3.24 -9.56 -5.62
N LEU A 279 -1.98 -9.97 -5.44
CA LEU A 279 -1.03 -10.16 -6.52
C LEU A 279 -1.54 -11.21 -7.54
N ASN A 280 -1.61 -10.82 -8.81
CA ASN A 280 -2.09 -11.67 -9.92
C ASN A 280 -1.25 -12.94 -10.09
N MET A 281 0.06 -12.84 -9.82
CA MET A 281 0.99 -13.96 -9.90
C MET A 281 0.62 -15.09 -8.96
N SER A 282 -0.05 -14.83 -7.84
CA SER A 282 -0.31 -15.86 -6.83
C SER A 282 -1.12 -17.04 -7.40
N LYS A 283 -1.83 -16.85 -8.53
CA LYS A 283 -2.47 -17.94 -9.29
C LYS A 283 -1.52 -18.91 -9.96
N ALA A 284 -0.34 -18.45 -10.34
CA ALA A 284 0.66 -19.25 -11.04
C ALA A 284 1.55 -20.03 -10.08
N PHE A 285 1.43 -19.79 -8.77
CA PHE A 285 2.22 -20.45 -7.75
C PHE A 285 1.34 -21.32 -6.85
N PRO A 286 1.90 -22.42 -6.30
CA PRO A 286 1.24 -23.17 -5.24
C PRO A 286 0.98 -22.29 -4.02
N SER A 287 -0.15 -22.52 -3.33
CA SER A 287 -0.54 -21.74 -2.14
C SER A 287 0.46 -21.88 -0.98
N GLU A 288 1.29 -22.92 -0.97
CA GLU A 288 2.37 -23.14 -0.01
C GLU A 288 3.48 -22.09 -0.10
N LEU A 289 3.57 -21.36 -1.21
CA LEU A 289 4.49 -20.23 -1.38
C LEU A 289 3.88 -18.90 -0.91
N GLU A 290 2.60 -18.88 -0.58
CA GLU A 290 1.94 -17.74 0.08
C GLU A 290 2.19 -17.82 1.60
N ASP A 291 3.00 -16.90 2.13
CA ASP A 291 3.15 -16.74 3.58
C ASP A 291 2.30 -15.55 4.02
N SER A 292 1.07 -15.84 4.42
CA SER A 292 0.07 -14.83 4.80
C SER A 292 -0.91 -15.40 5.80
N THR A 293 -1.35 -14.53 6.71
CA THR A 293 -2.43 -14.81 7.65
C THR A 293 -3.82 -14.57 7.06
N LEU A 294 -3.86 -14.07 5.83
CA LEU A 294 -5.06 -13.84 5.05
C LEU A 294 -5.23 -14.87 3.91
N SER A 295 -4.39 -15.91 3.85
CA SER A 295 -4.46 -16.95 2.80
C SER A 295 -5.82 -17.67 2.76
N ASP A 296 -6.46 -17.85 3.92
CA ASP A 296 -7.78 -18.48 4.02
C ASP A 296 -8.95 -17.52 3.75
N HIS A 297 -8.67 -16.25 3.42
CA HIS A 297 -9.74 -15.29 3.13
C HIS A 297 -10.30 -15.51 1.73
N PRO A 298 -11.63 -15.64 1.59
CA PRO A 298 -12.24 -15.86 0.29
C PRO A 298 -11.99 -14.67 -0.63
N LEU A 299 -11.26 -14.91 -1.72
CA LEU A 299 -11.03 -13.92 -2.77
C LEU A 299 -11.05 -14.63 -4.12
N GLY A 300 -11.79 -14.06 -5.06
CA GLY A 300 -11.94 -14.59 -6.41
C GLY A 300 -11.77 -13.49 -7.44
N PHE A 301 -11.45 -13.88 -8.67
CA PHE A 301 -11.38 -12.96 -9.78
C PHE A 301 -12.76 -12.45 -10.15
N PRO A 302 -12.88 -11.20 -10.62
CA PRO A 302 -14.14 -10.73 -11.17
C PRO A 302 -14.53 -11.57 -12.39
N GLN A 303 -15.80 -11.93 -12.46
CA GLN A 303 -16.37 -12.45 -13.70
C GLN A 303 -16.42 -11.29 -14.70
N THR A 304 -15.77 -11.48 -15.85
CA THR A 304 -15.67 -10.44 -16.89
C THR A 304 -16.58 -10.79 -18.05
N VAL A 305 -17.41 -9.83 -18.48
CA VAL A 305 -18.24 -9.92 -19.67
C VAL A 305 -17.71 -8.92 -20.69
N TYR A 306 -17.06 -9.43 -21.75
CA TYR A 306 -16.54 -8.60 -22.84
C TYR A 306 -17.65 -8.23 -23.80
N HIS A 307 -17.96 -6.93 -23.91
CA HIS A 307 -19.05 -6.47 -24.77
C HIS A 307 -18.69 -6.65 -26.24
N ARG A 308 -19.43 -7.49 -26.97
CA ARG A 308 -19.09 -7.88 -28.35
C ARG A 308 -17.63 -8.32 -28.50
N GLY A 309 -17.10 -8.98 -27.46
CA GLY A 309 -15.74 -9.52 -27.49
C GLY A 309 -15.57 -10.53 -28.63
N PRO A 310 -14.37 -10.68 -29.21
CA PRO A 310 -14.10 -11.72 -30.19
C PRO A 310 -14.51 -13.09 -29.64
N GLY A 311 -15.13 -13.94 -30.46
CA GLY A 311 -15.54 -15.29 -30.03
C GLY A 311 -14.41 -16.10 -29.39
N ALA A 312 -13.16 -15.84 -29.79
CA ALA A 312 -11.95 -16.42 -29.19
C ALA A 312 -11.79 -16.14 -27.68
N LEU A 313 -12.30 -15.02 -27.15
CA LEU A 313 -12.25 -14.70 -25.71
C LEU A 313 -13.15 -15.61 -24.87
N GLY A 314 -14.23 -16.13 -25.46
CA GLY A 314 -15.11 -17.10 -24.82
C GLY A 314 -14.79 -18.55 -25.19
N ASN A 315 -13.83 -18.78 -26.09
CA ASN A 315 -13.53 -20.11 -26.62
C ASN A 315 -12.40 -20.77 -25.81
N ILE A 316 -12.77 -21.70 -24.95
CA ILE A 316 -11.85 -22.49 -24.12
C ILE A 316 -10.87 -23.32 -24.99
N LEU A 317 -11.24 -23.64 -26.23
CA LEU A 317 -10.42 -24.40 -27.16
C LEU A 317 -9.41 -23.55 -27.95
N ALA A 318 -9.50 -22.22 -27.87
CA ALA A 318 -8.52 -21.34 -28.54
C ALA A 318 -7.15 -21.44 -27.86
N SER A 319 -6.07 -21.33 -28.64
CA SER A 319 -4.72 -21.33 -28.07
C SER A 319 -4.53 -20.11 -27.17
N SER A 320 -3.65 -20.20 -26.16
CA SER A 320 -3.35 -19.06 -25.28
C SER A 320 -2.85 -17.84 -26.07
N LYS A 321 -2.10 -18.07 -27.16
CA LYS A 321 -1.65 -17.00 -28.05
C LYS A 321 -2.83 -16.30 -28.74
N ASP A 322 -3.77 -17.06 -29.31
CA ASP A 322 -4.95 -16.50 -29.98
C ASP A 322 -5.85 -15.74 -29.00
N GLN A 323 -6.01 -16.25 -27.77
CA GLN A 323 -6.74 -15.57 -26.71
C GLN A 323 -6.09 -14.24 -26.33
N ILE A 324 -4.76 -14.22 -26.18
CA ILE A 324 -4.00 -12.99 -25.88
C ILE A 324 -4.14 -11.97 -27.02
N GLU A 325 -3.95 -12.39 -28.27
CA GLU A 325 -4.09 -11.51 -29.44
C GLU A 325 -5.52 -10.99 -29.59
N ALA A 326 -6.53 -11.83 -29.37
CA ALA A 326 -7.92 -11.43 -29.36
C ALA A 326 -8.23 -10.43 -28.25
N LEU A 327 -7.67 -10.62 -27.05
CA LEU A 327 -7.81 -9.70 -25.93
C LEU A 327 -7.17 -8.35 -26.27
N GLN A 328 -5.95 -8.35 -26.79
CA GLN A 328 -5.26 -7.13 -27.19
C GLN A 328 -6.03 -6.35 -28.26
N ARG A 329 -6.59 -7.05 -29.26
CA ARG A 329 -7.46 -6.43 -30.28
C ARG A 329 -8.73 -5.86 -29.65
N HIS A 330 -9.38 -6.59 -28.75
CA HIS A 330 -10.59 -6.14 -28.06
C HIS A 330 -10.32 -4.89 -27.22
N LEU A 331 -9.25 -4.89 -26.43
CA LEU A 331 -8.87 -3.75 -25.56
C LEU A 331 -8.54 -2.48 -26.34
N LYS A 332 -8.15 -2.59 -27.62
CA LYS A 332 -7.95 -1.44 -28.52
C LYS A 332 -9.24 -0.98 -29.20
N SER A 333 -10.30 -1.78 -29.13
CA SER A 333 -11.57 -1.47 -29.76
C SER A 333 -12.45 -0.55 -28.89
N PRO A 334 -13.33 0.27 -29.50
CA PRO A 334 -14.31 1.07 -28.77
C PRO A 334 -15.26 0.22 -27.90
N ASN A 335 -15.46 -1.05 -28.26
CA ASN A 335 -16.35 -1.96 -27.54
C ASN A 335 -15.88 -2.24 -26.11
N SER A 336 -14.56 -2.21 -25.86
CA SER A 336 -13.99 -2.51 -24.55
C SER A 336 -14.49 -1.57 -23.44
N ASN A 337 -14.88 -0.34 -23.78
CA ASN A 337 -15.45 0.62 -22.82
C ASN A 337 -16.76 0.12 -22.18
N ASN A 338 -17.46 -0.78 -22.85
CA ASN A 338 -18.73 -1.35 -22.39
C ASN A 338 -18.56 -2.70 -21.68
N ASP A 339 -17.33 -3.16 -21.45
CA ASP A 339 -17.08 -4.38 -20.70
C ASP A 339 -17.58 -4.24 -19.26
N GLN A 340 -18.07 -5.34 -18.70
CA GLN A 340 -18.57 -5.38 -17.32
C GLN A 340 -17.76 -6.36 -16.47
N PHE A 341 -17.54 -5.99 -15.22
CA PHE A 341 -16.80 -6.75 -14.22
C PHE A 341 -17.67 -6.99 -13.01
N THR A 342 -17.98 -8.25 -12.73
CA THR A 342 -18.81 -8.66 -11.59
C THR A 342 -17.92 -9.23 -10.49
N PHE A 343 -17.84 -8.52 -9.38
CA PHE A 343 -17.11 -8.91 -8.19
C PHE A 343 -18.04 -9.60 -7.21
N ARG A 344 -17.61 -10.71 -6.62
CA ARG A 344 -18.28 -11.29 -5.45
C ARG A 344 -17.93 -10.48 -4.22
N ILE A 345 -18.94 -10.13 -3.42
CA ILE A 345 -18.75 -9.54 -2.10
C ILE A 345 -18.66 -10.68 -1.09
N ASN A 346 -17.46 -10.96 -0.60
CA ASN A 346 -17.26 -12.10 0.30
C ASN A 346 -17.50 -11.67 1.75
N LYS A 347 -18.57 -12.17 2.36
CA LYS A 347 -18.83 -12.00 3.79
C LYS A 347 -17.82 -12.82 4.58
N LEU A 348 -17.07 -12.16 5.45
CA LEU A 348 -16.07 -12.78 6.29
C LEU A 348 -16.69 -13.37 7.55
N THR A 349 -16.05 -14.41 8.09
CA THR A 349 -16.30 -14.87 9.46
C THR A 349 -15.76 -13.84 10.47
N VAL A 350 -16.22 -13.90 11.72
CA VAL A 350 -15.66 -13.09 12.83
C VAL A 350 -14.14 -13.24 12.90
N ASN A 351 -13.64 -14.46 12.71
CA ASN A 351 -12.20 -14.73 12.72
C ASN A 351 -11.46 -14.03 11.57
N GLN A 352 -11.97 -14.15 10.35
CA GLN A 352 -11.38 -13.50 9.19
C GLN A 352 -11.43 -11.97 9.30
N THR A 353 -12.53 -11.38 9.79
CA THR A 353 -12.61 -9.94 10.07
C THR A 353 -11.56 -9.51 11.10
N TYR A 354 -11.40 -10.27 12.19
CA TYR A 354 -10.36 -10.01 13.18
C TYR A 354 -8.95 -10.04 12.59
N LEU A 355 -8.62 -11.01 11.72
CA LEU A 355 -7.29 -11.10 11.11
C LEU A 355 -6.98 -9.87 10.23
N VAL A 356 -7.96 -9.32 9.52
CA VAL A 356 -7.80 -8.05 8.80
C VAL A 356 -7.53 -6.90 9.78
N ASN A 357 -8.30 -6.82 10.87
CA ASN A 357 -8.08 -5.80 11.89
C ASN A 357 -6.72 -5.95 12.58
N GLN A 358 -6.25 -7.16 12.77
CA GLN A 358 -4.94 -7.41 13.34
C GLN A 358 -3.83 -6.81 12.46
N VAL A 359 -3.92 -6.98 11.14
CA VAL A 359 -3.00 -6.35 10.19
C VAL A 359 -3.02 -4.83 10.35
N VAL A 360 -4.20 -4.22 10.50
CA VAL A 360 -4.34 -2.79 10.79
C VAL A 360 -3.64 -2.42 12.10
N LEU A 361 -3.90 -3.17 13.18
CA LEU A 361 -3.35 -2.88 14.51
C LEU A 361 -1.82 -3.02 14.58
N GLU A 362 -1.23 -3.96 13.84
CA GLU A 362 0.24 -4.12 13.76
C GLU A 362 0.90 -2.99 12.95
N ASN A 363 0.17 -2.35 12.03
CA ASN A 363 0.67 -1.26 11.18
C ASN A 363 0.28 0.14 11.71
N LEU A 364 -0.25 0.24 12.93
CA LEU A 364 -0.49 1.52 13.59
C LEU A 364 0.82 2.17 14.02
N ASP A 365 0.98 3.45 13.69
CA ASP A 365 2.10 4.24 14.18
C ASP A 365 1.98 4.50 15.69
N ILE A 366 3.12 4.76 16.34
CA ILE A 366 3.18 5.05 17.77
C ILE A 366 2.33 6.26 18.19
N ASP A 367 2.11 7.19 17.26
CA ASP A 367 1.25 8.37 17.38
C ASP A 367 0.06 8.37 16.42
N GLY A 368 -0.27 7.19 15.88
CA GLY A 368 -1.38 6.97 14.98
C GLY A 368 -2.75 7.13 15.65
N LEU A 369 -3.78 7.19 14.80
CA LEU A 369 -5.19 7.14 15.20
C LEU A 369 -5.80 5.83 14.74
N LEU A 370 -6.52 5.15 15.64
CA LEU A 370 -7.35 3.99 15.33
C LEU A 370 -8.82 4.39 15.38
N VAL A 371 -9.43 4.56 14.22
CA VAL A 371 -10.85 4.92 14.04
C VAL A 371 -11.70 3.66 14.00
N PHE A 372 -12.87 3.76 14.63
CA PHE A 372 -13.83 2.67 14.76
C PHE A 372 -15.25 3.26 14.87
N ALA A 373 -16.27 2.48 14.53
CA ALA A 373 -17.66 2.92 14.61
C ALA A 373 -18.32 2.42 15.91
N SER A 374 -18.14 1.15 16.27
CA SER A 374 -18.77 0.55 17.44
C SER A 374 -17.77 0.25 18.55
N ARG A 375 -17.99 0.84 19.73
CA ARG A 375 -17.21 0.48 20.94
C ARG A 375 -17.34 -1.00 21.28
N HIS A 376 -18.52 -1.58 21.02
CA HIS A 376 -18.79 -2.99 21.28
C HIS A 376 -18.00 -3.89 20.33
N ALA A 377 -18.05 -3.64 19.02
CA ALA A 377 -17.32 -4.42 18.03
C ALA A 377 -15.79 -4.27 18.20
N LEU A 378 -15.33 -3.06 18.51
CA LEU A 378 -13.93 -2.80 18.81
C LEU A 378 -13.45 -3.53 20.07
N LEU A 379 -14.26 -3.60 21.13
CA LEU A 379 -13.89 -4.28 22.38
C LEU A 379 -13.50 -5.73 22.11
N TYR A 380 -14.30 -6.45 21.33
CA TYR A 380 -14.00 -7.84 20.98
C TYR A 380 -12.67 -7.96 20.22
N THR A 381 -12.45 -7.10 19.21
CA THR A 381 -11.20 -7.06 18.44
C THR A 381 -10.00 -6.77 19.34
N ALA A 382 -10.11 -5.77 20.22
CA ALA A 382 -9.04 -5.34 21.11
C ALA A 382 -8.69 -6.38 22.18
N GLN A 383 -9.70 -7.04 22.78
CA GLN A 383 -9.50 -8.13 23.73
C GLN A 383 -8.76 -9.30 23.10
N ARG A 384 -9.15 -9.64 21.86
CA ARG A 384 -8.52 -10.75 21.14
C ARG A 384 -7.09 -10.41 20.77
N TYR A 385 -6.81 -9.18 20.35
CA TYR A 385 -5.45 -8.72 20.11
C TYR A 385 -4.59 -8.76 21.39
N ASP A 386 -5.14 -8.37 22.54
CA ASP A 386 -4.42 -8.40 23.84
C ASP A 386 -4.18 -9.82 24.41
N SER A 387 -4.81 -10.85 23.84
CA SER A 387 -4.55 -12.23 24.26
C SER A 387 -3.08 -12.64 24.05
N PRO A 388 -2.51 -13.54 24.88
CA PRO A 388 -1.13 -14.03 24.69
C PRO A 388 -1.00 -15.02 23.54
N GLU A 389 -2.12 -15.57 23.06
CA GLU A 389 -2.17 -16.47 21.92
C GLU A 389 -1.83 -15.70 20.64
N TRP A 390 -1.31 -16.40 19.62
CA TRP A 390 -1.01 -15.92 18.25
C TRP A 390 0.45 -15.55 17.95
N PRO A 391 0.94 -15.82 16.72
CA PRO A 391 2.37 -15.85 16.38
C PRO A 391 3.02 -14.48 16.13
N PHE A 392 2.31 -13.38 16.39
CA PHE A 392 2.77 -12.05 16.02
C PHE A 392 3.48 -11.35 17.18
N LEU A 393 4.33 -10.39 16.85
CA LEU A 393 5.06 -9.58 17.83
C LEU A 393 4.14 -8.68 18.65
N LYS A 394 2.93 -8.38 18.14
CA LYS A 394 1.91 -7.51 18.77
C LYS A 394 2.55 -6.25 19.34
N GLN A 395 3.25 -5.50 18.48
CA GLN A 395 4.07 -4.37 18.91
C GLN A 395 3.24 -3.33 19.67
N ASN A 396 1.97 -3.19 19.27
CA ASN A 396 1.00 -2.30 19.87
C ASN A 396 0.22 -2.89 21.06
N ARG A 397 0.55 -4.10 21.55
CA ARG A 397 -0.22 -4.79 22.60
C ARG A 397 -0.46 -3.96 23.84
N GLY A 398 0.60 -3.32 24.37
CA GLY A 398 0.49 -2.51 25.59
C GLY A 398 -0.53 -1.37 25.45
N ALA A 399 -0.53 -0.71 24.29
CA ALA A 399 -1.49 0.34 23.96
C ALA A 399 -2.93 -0.20 23.90
N ILE A 400 -3.11 -1.33 23.23
CA ILE A 400 -4.42 -1.95 23.02
C ILE A 400 -4.97 -2.52 24.33
N ALA A 401 -4.12 -3.01 25.24
CA ALA A 401 -4.54 -3.43 26.58
C ALA A 401 -5.17 -2.27 27.39
N GLU A 402 -4.65 -1.05 27.26
CA GLU A 402 -5.25 0.15 27.87
C GLU A 402 -6.58 0.49 27.23
N LEU A 403 -6.67 0.43 25.89
CA LEU A 403 -7.94 0.57 25.16
C LEU A 403 -9.00 -0.42 25.66
N VAL A 404 -8.64 -1.69 25.90
CA VAL A 404 -9.57 -2.70 26.46
C VAL A 404 -10.11 -2.26 27.81
N LYS A 405 -9.28 -1.66 28.69
CA LYS A 405 -9.75 -1.14 30.00
C LYS A 405 -10.78 -0.03 29.82
N PHE A 406 -10.52 0.92 28.92
CA PHE A 406 -11.44 2.03 28.62
C PHE A 406 -12.76 1.58 27.99
N LEU A 407 -12.71 0.57 27.13
CA LEU A 407 -13.92 0.03 26.49
C LEU A 407 -14.77 -0.76 27.49
N LYS A 408 -14.15 -1.47 28.45
CA LYS A 408 -14.86 -2.19 29.51
C LYS A 408 -15.48 -1.28 30.57
N SER A 409 -14.81 -0.18 30.93
CA SER A 409 -15.28 0.71 32.00
C SER A 409 -16.50 1.54 31.62
N GLY A 410 -16.83 1.65 30.32
CA GLY A 410 -17.97 2.45 29.84
C GLY A 410 -17.83 3.96 30.07
N THR A 411 -16.77 4.41 30.76
CA THR A 411 -16.50 5.82 31.02
C THR A 411 -16.05 6.51 29.74
N SER A 412 -16.97 7.26 29.14
CA SER A 412 -16.63 8.25 28.12
C SER A 412 -15.77 9.32 28.80
N GLY A 413 -14.46 9.22 28.63
CA GLY A 413 -13.49 10.18 29.15
C GLY A 413 -13.57 11.52 28.43
N SER A 414 -14.72 12.19 28.48
CA SER A 414 -14.82 13.61 28.13
C SER A 414 -14.31 14.42 29.32
N LEU A 415 -13.00 14.38 29.55
CA LEU A 415 -12.33 15.42 30.31
C LEU A 415 -12.31 16.66 29.40
N THR A 416 -13.35 17.47 29.47
CA THR A 416 -13.33 18.84 28.95
C THR A 416 -12.18 19.58 29.61
N SER A 417 -11.06 19.70 28.90
CA SER A 417 -9.94 20.53 29.32
C SER A 417 -10.39 21.99 29.30
N SER A 418 -10.65 22.55 30.47
CA SER A 418 -10.58 23.99 30.69
C SER A 418 -9.15 24.44 30.40
N ILE A 419 -8.91 24.95 29.19
CA ILE A 419 -7.64 25.57 28.81
C ILE A 419 -7.57 26.93 29.50
N SER A 420 -6.86 27.00 30.62
CA SER A 420 -6.19 28.23 31.05
C SER A 420 -4.96 28.43 30.16
N GLN A 421 -4.92 29.56 29.45
CA GLN A 421 -3.78 29.97 28.63
C GLN A 421 -2.52 30.16 29.49
N PRO A 422 -1.35 29.69 29.04
CA PRO A 422 -0.07 30.26 29.43
C PRO A 422 0.49 31.12 28.29
N GLY A 423 0.97 32.30 28.66
CA GLY A 423 1.51 33.31 27.77
C GLY A 423 2.76 32.89 26.99
N ALA A 424 2.98 33.66 25.92
CA ALA A 424 4.08 33.54 24.99
C ALA A 424 5.45 33.54 25.68
N SER A 425 6.24 32.50 25.40
CA SER A 425 7.70 32.59 25.48
C SER A 425 8.33 31.69 24.40
N THR A 426 9.17 32.33 23.59
CA THR A 426 9.95 31.79 22.48
C THR A 426 11.04 30.85 23.00
N PRO A 427 11.28 29.65 22.43
CA PRO A 427 12.47 28.88 22.76
C PRO A 427 13.63 29.22 21.82
N ARG A 428 14.77 29.58 22.44
CA ARG A 428 16.08 29.67 21.82
C ARG A 428 16.67 28.29 21.54
N LEU A 429 17.53 28.29 20.52
CA LEU A 429 18.39 27.24 20.01
C LEU A 429 19.36 26.64 21.05
N GLY A 430 19.56 25.31 21.01
CA GLY A 430 20.84 24.65 21.31
C GLY A 430 20.94 23.84 22.61
N SER A 431 21.02 22.51 22.48
CA SER A 431 21.90 21.70 23.32
C SER A 431 22.32 20.41 22.59
N THR A 432 23.63 20.18 22.58
CA THR A 432 24.33 19.01 22.01
C THR A 432 24.18 17.79 22.92
N PRO A 433 24.17 16.55 22.37
CA PRO A 433 24.04 15.35 23.19
C PRO A 433 25.35 14.94 23.88
N ASN A 434 25.17 14.44 25.09
CA ASN A 434 26.17 13.98 26.05
C ASN A 434 27.04 12.81 25.48
N PRO A 435 28.37 12.97 25.36
CA PRO A 435 29.28 11.95 24.82
C PRO A 435 29.37 10.64 25.62
N ALA A 436 28.88 10.61 26.87
CA ALA A 436 28.92 9.42 27.72
C ALA A 436 27.90 8.35 27.32
N LEU A 437 26.83 8.73 26.61
CA LEU A 437 25.74 7.81 26.20
C LEU A 437 26.08 7.04 24.92
N VAL A 438 26.95 7.60 24.08
CA VAL A 438 27.46 6.97 22.83
C VAL A 438 28.50 5.88 23.12
N ARG A 439 29.28 6.01 24.22
CA ARG A 439 30.26 4.99 24.62
C ARG A 439 29.63 3.71 25.17
N ARG A 440 28.45 3.79 25.78
CA ARG A 440 27.78 2.62 26.37
C ARG A 440 27.08 1.73 25.34
N PHE A 441 26.80 2.26 24.14
CA PHE A 441 26.15 1.53 23.04
C PHE A 441 27.15 0.69 22.22
N ARG A 442 28.41 1.11 22.08
CA ARG A 442 29.44 0.38 21.31
C ARG A 442 29.95 -0.89 22.00
N ALA A 443 29.98 -0.93 23.33
CA ALA A 443 30.46 -2.11 24.07
C ALA A 443 29.51 -3.32 24.04
N ARG A 444 28.23 -3.15 23.64
CA ARG A 444 27.25 -4.24 23.52
C ARG A 444 27.27 -4.97 22.17
N LEU A 445 28.01 -4.46 21.18
CA LEU A 445 28.02 -4.98 19.82
C LEU A 445 29.35 -5.65 19.41
N GLY A 446 30.24 -5.94 20.36
CA GLY A 446 31.39 -6.82 20.11
C GLY A 446 32.43 -6.29 19.10
N PHE A 447 32.48 -4.98 18.86
CA PHE A 447 33.55 -4.37 18.05
C PHE A 447 34.67 -3.85 18.96
N GLU A 448 35.68 -4.69 19.17
CA GLU A 448 37.01 -4.28 19.69
C GLU A 448 37.86 -3.75 18.52
N PRO A 449 38.43 -2.54 18.59
CA PRO A 449 39.42 -2.09 17.63
C PRO A 449 40.81 -2.61 18.01
N SER A 450 41.41 -3.40 17.13
CA SER A 450 42.82 -3.76 17.19
C SER A 450 43.69 -2.50 17.06
N THR A 451 44.53 -2.26 18.06
CA THR A 451 45.65 -1.33 18.00
C THR A 451 46.94 -2.10 17.70
N ARG A 452 47.72 -1.63 16.72
CA ARG A 452 49.15 -1.33 16.85
C ARG A 452 49.77 -0.87 15.53
N ASP A 453 50.20 0.39 15.57
CA ASP A 453 51.54 0.94 15.32
C ASP A 453 52.23 0.77 13.96
N GLU A 454 52.57 1.94 13.42
CA GLU A 454 53.58 2.24 12.40
C GLU A 454 55.00 1.91 12.91
N GLU A 455 55.90 1.42 12.03
CA GLU A 455 57.13 2.14 11.64
C GLU A 455 57.99 1.41 10.57
N THR A 456 58.25 2.18 9.48
CA THR A 456 59.50 2.43 8.74
C THR A 456 60.32 1.37 7.93
N THR A 457 60.52 1.72 6.64
CA THR A 457 61.69 1.53 5.71
C THR A 457 62.24 0.12 5.45
N LYS A 458 62.48 -0.37 4.21
CA LYS A 458 63.47 0.10 3.21
C LYS A 458 63.47 -0.83 1.97
N LYS A 459 63.76 -0.27 0.78
CA LYS A 459 64.47 -0.81 -0.42
C LYS A 459 64.23 -2.26 -0.92
N GLY A 460 63.99 -2.38 -2.22
CA GLY A 460 64.39 -3.56 -3.01
C GLY A 460 63.74 -3.58 -4.40
N SER A 461 64.58 -3.57 -5.43
CA SER A 461 64.31 -3.55 -6.88
C SER A 461 64.09 -4.96 -7.48
N GLU A 462 63.86 -4.97 -8.81
CA GLU A 462 63.87 -6.10 -9.77
C GLU A 462 62.50 -6.78 -10.00
N GLU A 463 61.85 -6.59 -11.15
CA GLU A 463 62.13 -7.07 -12.53
C GLU A 463 61.53 -8.46 -12.84
N VAL A 464 60.71 -8.47 -13.90
CA VAL A 464 60.73 -9.44 -15.02
C VAL A 464 59.91 -10.76 -14.89
N LYS A 465 58.81 -10.73 -15.66
CA LYS A 465 58.36 -11.67 -16.71
C LYS A 465 57.53 -12.93 -16.41
N ASP A 466 56.41 -12.95 -17.15
CA ASP A 466 55.94 -13.94 -18.12
C ASP A 466 55.64 -15.39 -17.73
N GLY A 467 54.50 -15.84 -18.28
CA GLY A 467 54.19 -17.23 -18.59
C GLY A 467 53.42 -17.95 -17.49
N GLU A 468 52.44 -18.79 -17.75
CA GLU A 468 51.87 -19.25 -19.01
C GLU A 468 50.58 -19.99 -18.66
N PHE A 469 49.68 -20.00 -19.63
CA PHE A 469 48.47 -20.80 -19.67
C PHE A 469 48.82 -22.28 -19.94
N LEU A 470 48.05 -23.22 -19.37
CA LEU A 470 47.68 -24.58 -19.80
C LEU A 470 47.08 -25.26 -18.54
N GLY A 471 45.87 -25.84 -18.50
CA GLY A 471 45.26 -26.77 -19.45
C GLY A 471 45.22 -28.16 -18.78
N GLY A 472 44.02 -28.72 -18.58
CA GLY A 472 43.80 -30.11 -18.12
C GLY A 472 42.72 -30.21 -17.01
N GLU A 473 41.47 -30.54 -17.36
CA GLU A 473 40.89 -31.90 -17.40
C GLU A 473 40.57 -32.46 -16.00
N THR A 474 39.30 -32.37 -15.58
CA THR A 474 38.32 -33.49 -15.44
C THR A 474 38.69 -34.59 -14.43
N GLU A 475 37.97 -34.67 -13.31
CA GLU A 475 36.97 -35.74 -13.06
C GLU A 475 36.27 -35.59 -11.69
N LYS A 476 34.94 -35.79 -11.74
CA LYS A 476 34.03 -36.40 -10.75
C LYS A 476 34.31 -36.24 -9.25
N LEU A 477 33.32 -35.70 -8.53
CA LEU A 477 32.74 -36.40 -7.38
C LEU A 477 31.31 -35.92 -7.12
N VAL A 478 30.43 -36.91 -6.98
CA VAL A 478 29.00 -36.83 -6.69
C VAL A 478 28.82 -36.50 -5.21
N GLY A 479 28.16 -35.38 -4.91
CA GLY A 479 27.63 -35.05 -3.59
C GLY A 479 26.20 -34.56 -3.75
N HIS A 480 25.24 -35.42 -3.44
CA HIS A 480 23.82 -35.10 -3.48
C HIS A 480 23.47 -34.38 -2.16
N GLU A 481 23.80 -33.09 -2.05
CA GLU A 481 23.29 -32.24 -0.97
C GLU A 481 21.87 -31.78 -1.30
N SER A 482 21.00 -31.85 -0.30
CA SER A 482 19.56 -31.73 -0.45
C SER A 482 19.12 -30.28 -0.63
N VAL A 483 18.51 -29.99 -1.79
CA VAL A 483 17.84 -28.74 -2.19
C VAL A 483 16.84 -28.19 -1.14
N THR A 484 16.43 -29.00 -0.17
CA THR A 484 15.54 -28.61 0.94
C THR A 484 16.20 -27.71 1.98
N ASP A 485 17.51 -27.81 2.22
CA ASP A 485 18.18 -27.03 3.26
C ASP A 485 18.50 -25.60 2.80
N ASP A 486 18.83 -25.42 1.52
CA ASP A 486 19.00 -24.10 0.90
C ASP A 486 17.68 -23.31 0.87
N LEU A 487 16.55 -23.99 0.63
CA LEU A 487 15.24 -23.36 0.65
C LEU A 487 14.86 -22.91 2.08
N GLN A 488 15.20 -23.69 3.09
CA GLN A 488 14.98 -23.33 4.50
C GLN A 488 15.90 -22.19 4.97
N LEU A 489 17.14 -22.14 4.49
CA LEU A 489 18.08 -21.05 4.78
C LEU A 489 17.61 -19.73 4.14
N LEU A 490 17.19 -19.77 2.87
CA LEU A 490 16.59 -18.63 2.18
C LEU A 490 15.29 -18.15 2.84
N GLN A 491 14.44 -19.07 3.32
CA GLN A 491 13.25 -18.72 4.11
C GLN A 491 13.60 -18.08 5.45
N ARG A 492 14.68 -18.52 6.12
CA ARG A 492 15.17 -17.91 7.37
C ARG A 492 15.76 -16.52 7.15
N GLU A 493 16.50 -16.30 6.06
CA GLU A 493 17.03 -14.98 5.70
C GLU A 493 15.93 -14.01 5.25
N ALA A 494 14.94 -14.47 4.47
CA ALA A 494 13.75 -13.68 4.12
C ALA A 494 12.95 -13.29 5.38
N ARG A 495 12.77 -14.22 6.32
CA ARG A 495 12.17 -13.97 7.64
C ARG A 495 13.01 -13.09 8.56
N ALA A 496 14.30 -12.90 8.28
CA ALA A 496 15.16 -11.98 9.02
C ALA A 496 15.11 -10.56 8.43
N ARG A 497 14.99 -10.44 7.10
CA ARG A 497 14.78 -9.16 6.40
C ARG A 497 13.37 -8.59 6.57
N SER A 498 12.37 -9.43 6.88
CA SER A 498 11.03 -8.99 7.28
C SER A 498 10.93 -8.48 8.73
N ARG A 499 12.06 -8.43 9.48
CA ARG A 499 12.10 -8.04 10.92
C ARG A 499 12.41 -6.57 11.17
N GLU A 500 12.63 -5.77 10.12
CA GLU A 500 12.59 -4.32 10.28
C GLU A 500 11.14 -3.87 10.51
N PRO A 501 10.88 -2.90 11.42
CA PRO A 501 9.53 -2.39 11.63
C PRO A 501 8.93 -2.01 10.28
N SER A 502 7.67 -2.43 10.07
CA SER A 502 6.89 -2.34 8.83
C SER A 502 6.95 -0.97 8.19
N PHE A 503 8.03 -0.71 7.44
CA PHE A 503 8.23 0.51 6.69
C PHE A 503 8.16 0.17 5.20
N GLU A 504 6.95 0.40 4.68
CA GLU A 504 6.62 0.81 3.31
C GLU A 504 6.99 -0.19 2.20
N GLY A 505 6.06 -0.68 1.41
CA GLY A 505 6.39 -1.39 0.16
C GLY A 505 6.30 -0.43 -1.02
N PRO A 506 7.39 0.19 -1.52
CA PRO A 506 7.30 1.02 -2.71
C PRO A 506 7.12 0.16 -3.96
N LEU A 507 6.41 0.71 -4.94
CA LEU A 507 6.33 0.21 -6.31
C LEU A 507 7.70 0.05 -6.98
N CYS A 508 8.72 0.78 -6.51
CA CYS A 508 10.09 0.55 -6.94
C CYS A 508 10.56 -0.87 -6.60
N CYS A 509 10.13 -1.48 -5.48
CA CYS A 509 10.43 -2.88 -5.19
C CYS A 509 9.75 -3.87 -6.17
N VAL A 510 8.64 -3.49 -6.81
CA VAL A 510 8.00 -4.30 -7.87
C VAL A 510 8.85 -4.28 -9.15
N LEU A 511 9.57 -3.18 -9.40
CA LEU A 511 10.55 -3.05 -10.48
C LEU A 511 11.95 -3.59 -10.07
N CYS A 512 12.24 -3.69 -8.76
CA CYS A 512 13.53 -4.08 -8.20
C CYS A 512 13.59 -5.54 -7.70
N THR A 513 12.73 -6.45 -8.18
CA THR A 513 12.94 -7.91 -8.10
C THR A 513 13.38 -8.47 -9.45
N PRO A 514 14.60 -8.20 -9.94
CA PRO A 514 15.07 -8.74 -11.22
C PRO A 514 15.13 -10.29 -11.26
N LEU A 515 14.78 -11.00 -10.19
CA LEU A 515 15.06 -12.43 -10.01
C LEU A 515 13.85 -13.34 -9.72
N LEU A 516 12.72 -12.87 -9.19
CA LEU A 516 11.64 -13.81 -8.81
C LEU A 516 10.91 -14.41 -10.01
N PHE A 517 10.79 -13.64 -11.08
CA PHE A 517 10.21 -14.10 -12.34
C PHE A 517 11.18 -14.92 -13.19
N LEU A 518 12.47 -14.61 -13.20
CA LEU A 518 13.48 -15.44 -13.85
C LEU A 518 13.63 -16.81 -13.14
N CYS A 519 13.55 -16.85 -11.81
CA CYS A 519 13.59 -18.10 -11.03
C CYS A 519 12.32 -18.96 -11.18
N ALA A 520 11.12 -18.37 -11.26
CA ALA A 520 9.88 -19.12 -11.53
C ALA A 520 9.83 -19.63 -12.98
N ALA A 521 10.32 -18.85 -13.94
CA ALA A 521 10.43 -19.26 -15.34
C ALA A 521 11.44 -20.41 -15.53
N LEU A 522 12.59 -20.41 -14.84
CA LEU A 522 13.51 -21.57 -14.85
C LEU A 522 12.90 -22.80 -14.15
N TYR A 523 12.15 -22.60 -13.06
CA TYR A 523 11.57 -23.71 -12.29
C TYR A 523 10.44 -24.44 -13.04
N ILE A 524 9.56 -23.72 -13.74
CA ILE A 524 8.50 -24.30 -14.58
C ILE A 524 9.09 -25.07 -15.77
N VAL A 525 10.20 -24.60 -16.35
CA VAL A 525 10.90 -25.27 -17.45
C VAL A 525 11.61 -26.56 -16.99
N LEU A 526 12.19 -26.58 -15.78
CA LEU A 526 12.80 -27.78 -15.16
C LEU A 526 11.75 -28.82 -14.71
N ALA A 527 10.63 -28.39 -14.14
CA ALA A 527 9.55 -29.28 -13.72
C ALA A 527 8.84 -29.94 -14.92
N LEU A 528 8.59 -29.20 -16.01
CA LEU A 528 8.04 -29.76 -17.25
C LEU A 528 9.02 -30.67 -18.01
N SER A 529 10.33 -30.49 -17.83
CA SER A 529 11.34 -31.41 -18.38
C SER A 529 11.46 -32.72 -17.59
N LEU A 530 11.27 -32.69 -16.27
CA LEU A 530 11.26 -33.87 -15.41
C LEU A 530 9.97 -34.71 -15.54
N SER A 531 8.83 -34.08 -15.81
CA SER A 531 7.56 -34.80 -16.07
C SER A 531 7.49 -35.48 -17.44
N ARG A 532 8.39 -35.13 -18.39
CA ARG A 532 8.48 -35.78 -19.72
C ARG A 532 9.47 -36.95 -19.77
N ARG A 533 10.19 -37.25 -18.68
CA ARG A 533 11.17 -38.35 -18.57
C ARG A 533 10.73 -39.49 -17.64
N ARG A 534 9.48 -39.50 -17.19
CA ARG A 534 8.87 -40.60 -16.41
C ARG A 534 7.68 -41.19 -17.13
#